data_AF-A0A1G7ZSE0-F1
#
_entry.id   AF-A0A1G7ZSE0-F1
#
_cell.length_a   1.000
_cell.length_b   1.000
_cell.length_c   1.000
_cell.angle_alpha   90.00
_cell.angle_beta   90.00
_cell.angle_gamma   90.00
#
_symmetry.space_group_name_H-M   'P 1'
#
loop_
_entity.id
_entity.type
_entity.pdbx_description
1 polymer ?
#
loop_
_entity_poly.entity_id
_entity_poly.type
_entity_poly.pdbx_seq_one_letter_code
_entity_poly.pdbx_strand_id
1 'polypeptide(L)'
;MRLAEKYGDRPAEELPMLFQRIMQNAIRDYFRRSKVRSLWTTLLSSFTSDDDEERDPLETIEVESESFTPNSPDGQLEQSQVLGIIEEEIKSLPTRQREAFLMRYWEDMDVAETASAMGCSEGSVKTHCSRATHALANALKARGITL
;
A
#
# COMPACT_ATOMS: atom_id res chain seq x y z
N MET A 1 -7.58 18.67 -23.00
CA MET A 1 -8.31 18.46 -21.73
C MET A 1 -9.07 17.14 -21.88
N ARG A 2 -8.59 16.02 -21.32
CA ARG A 2 -9.18 14.70 -21.56
C ARG A 2 -10.67 14.59 -21.15
N LEU A 3 -11.13 15.43 -20.22
CA LEU A 3 -12.50 15.47 -19.75
C LEU A 3 -13.46 16.08 -20.79
N ALA A 4 -13.08 17.20 -21.39
CA ALA A 4 -13.86 17.85 -22.45
C ALA A 4 -13.95 16.97 -23.70
N GLU A 5 -12.88 16.21 -24.01
CA GLU A 5 -12.86 15.25 -25.12
C GLU A 5 -13.74 14.02 -24.88
N LYS A 6 -13.78 13.48 -23.64
CA LYS A 6 -14.55 12.26 -23.33
C LYS A 6 -16.02 12.51 -22.98
N TYR A 7 -16.37 13.71 -22.58
CA TYR A 7 -17.69 14.03 -22.03
C TYR A 7 -18.34 15.27 -22.66
N GLY A 8 -17.76 15.81 -23.75
CA GLY A 8 -18.26 17.00 -24.43
C GLY A 8 -19.66 16.84 -25.03
N ASP A 9 -20.05 15.61 -25.38
CA ASP A 9 -21.37 15.30 -25.97
C ASP A 9 -22.48 15.08 -24.93
N ARG A 10 -22.16 15.22 -23.63
CA ARG A 10 -23.14 15.01 -22.55
C ARG A 10 -24.06 16.23 -22.39
N PRO A 11 -25.36 16.05 -22.14
CA PRO A 11 -26.26 17.16 -21.88
C PRO A 11 -25.80 17.94 -20.63
N ALA A 12 -25.96 19.25 -20.64
CA ALA A 12 -25.42 20.15 -19.60
C ALA A 12 -25.90 19.79 -18.18
N GLU A 13 -27.08 19.19 -18.08
CA GLU A 13 -27.71 18.75 -16.83
C GLU A 13 -26.97 17.57 -16.15
N GLU A 14 -26.23 16.75 -16.91
CA GLU A 14 -25.46 15.61 -16.38
C GLU A 14 -24.05 15.99 -15.91
N LEU A 15 -23.54 17.17 -16.33
CA LEU A 15 -22.18 17.61 -16.05
C LEU A 15 -21.86 17.76 -14.55
N PRO A 16 -22.75 18.30 -13.69
CA PRO A 16 -22.46 18.43 -12.25
C PRO A 16 -22.24 17.09 -11.56
N MET A 17 -23.10 16.10 -11.82
CA MET A 17 -23.00 14.76 -11.23
C MET A 17 -21.77 14.00 -11.72
N LEU A 18 -21.46 14.14 -13.01
CA LEU A 18 -20.26 13.56 -13.60
C LEU A 18 -18.99 14.19 -13.03
N PHE A 19 -18.95 15.52 -12.92
CA PHE A 19 -17.85 16.25 -12.31
C PHE A 19 -17.63 15.81 -10.86
N GLN A 20 -18.70 15.73 -10.07
CA GLN A 20 -18.62 15.28 -8.68
C GLN A 20 -18.07 13.85 -8.58
N ARG A 21 -18.52 12.93 -9.43
CA ARG A 21 -18.03 11.55 -9.46
C ARG A 21 -16.56 11.46 -9.87
N ILE A 22 -16.14 12.23 -10.88
CA ILE A 22 -14.74 12.28 -11.33
C ILE A 22 -13.85 12.87 -10.25
N MET A 23 -14.30 13.96 -9.62
CA MET A 23 -13.59 14.59 -8.50
C MET A 23 -13.47 13.62 -7.32
N GLN A 24 -14.55 12.95 -6.91
CA GLN A 24 -14.52 11.95 -5.85
C GLN A 24 -13.60 10.77 -6.19
N ASN A 25 -13.60 10.30 -7.44
CA ASN A 25 -12.70 9.24 -7.87
C ASN A 25 -11.24 9.70 -7.87
N ALA A 26 -10.95 10.91 -8.35
CA ALA A 26 -9.60 11.49 -8.33
C ALA A 26 -9.10 11.73 -6.91
N ILE A 27 -9.97 12.18 -6.00
CA ILE A 27 -9.68 12.34 -4.58
C ILE A 27 -9.41 10.98 -3.94
N ARG A 28 -10.27 9.98 -4.16
CA ARG A 28 -10.07 8.62 -3.65
C ARG A 28 -8.80 8.00 -4.20
N ASP A 29 -8.50 8.20 -5.48
CA ASP A 29 -7.26 7.72 -6.08
C ASP A 29 -6.05 8.45 -5.49
N TYR A 30 -6.10 9.76 -5.32
CA TYR A 30 -5.04 10.54 -4.67
C TYR A 30 -4.81 10.10 -3.21
N PHE A 31 -5.87 9.91 -2.42
CA PHE A 31 -5.76 9.46 -1.04
C PHE A 31 -5.37 7.99 -0.92
N ARG A 32 -5.84 7.12 -1.82
CA ARG A 32 -5.33 5.75 -1.98
C ARG A 32 -3.82 5.80 -2.15
N ARG A 33 -3.34 6.72 -3.00
CA ARG A 33 -1.92 6.88 -3.26
C ARG A 33 -1.10 7.47 -2.11
N SER A 34 -1.72 8.36 -1.32
CA SER A 34 -1.06 9.03 -0.20
C SER A 34 -1.01 8.18 1.08
N LYS A 35 -2.01 7.33 1.34
CA LYS A 35 -2.12 6.59 2.61
C LYS A 35 -1.11 5.45 2.73
N VAL A 36 -0.71 4.80 1.64
CA VAL A 36 0.16 3.61 1.72
C VAL A 36 1.58 3.95 2.22
N ARG A 37 2.09 5.17 1.96
CA ARG A 37 3.40 5.60 2.49
C ARG A 37 3.42 5.77 4.03
N SER A 38 2.27 6.11 4.64
CA SER A 38 2.09 6.20 6.10
C SER A 38 1.66 4.87 6.73
N LEU A 39 1.14 3.95 5.91
CA LEU A 39 0.61 2.67 6.34
C LEU A 39 1.68 1.56 6.40
N TRP A 40 2.91 1.75 5.93
CA TRP A 40 3.98 0.77 6.18
C TRP A 40 4.44 0.74 7.64
N THR A 41 4.27 1.83 8.39
CA THR A 41 4.51 1.87 9.84
C THR A 41 3.31 1.40 10.66
N THR A 42 2.10 1.40 10.09
CA THR A 42 0.86 1.09 10.83
C THR A 42 0.19 -0.23 10.40
N LEU A 43 0.30 -0.67 9.14
CA LEU A 43 -0.32 -1.93 8.66
C LEU A 43 0.37 -3.20 9.15
N LEU A 44 1.62 -3.05 9.59
CA LEU A 44 2.33 -4.07 10.34
C LEU A 44 1.54 -4.46 11.59
N SER A 45 1.23 -3.47 12.44
CA SER A 45 0.38 -3.65 13.62
C SER A 45 -1.08 -4.05 13.33
N SER A 46 -1.54 -3.90 12.08
CA SER A 46 -2.90 -4.26 11.67
C SER A 46 -3.04 -5.72 11.22
N PHE A 47 -1.95 -6.47 11.02
CA PHE A 47 -2.05 -7.87 10.62
C PHE A 47 -2.41 -8.81 11.79
N THR A 48 -2.53 -8.27 13.02
CA THR A 48 -2.82 -9.04 14.24
C THR A 48 -4.11 -8.64 14.97
N SER A 49 -4.99 -7.83 14.41
CA SER A 49 -6.23 -7.48 15.11
C SER A 49 -7.42 -7.36 14.17
N ASP A 50 -8.16 -8.46 14.10
CA ASP A 50 -9.53 -8.54 13.63
C ASP A 50 -10.41 -7.83 14.68
N ASP A 51 -10.80 -6.58 14.44
CA ASP A 51 -12.19 -6.13 14.68
C ASP A 51 -12.44 -4.76 14.02
N ASP A 52 -13.69 -4.59 13.65
CA ASP A 52 -14.29 -3.57 12.79
C ASP A 52 -14.49 -2.24 13.54
N GLU A 53 -13.50 -1.33 13.54
CA GLU A 53 -13.72 0.06 13.95
C GLU A 53 -13.02 1.06 13.02
N GLU A 54 -13.84 1.98 12.50
CA GLU A 54 -13.53 3.10 11.63
C GLU A 54 -12.50 4.04 12.30
N ARG A 55 -11.21 3.72 12.17
CA ARG A 55 -10.12 4.55 12.72
C ARG A 55 -10.06 5.92 12.07
N ASP A 56 -10.22 6.96 12.89
CA ASP A 56 -10.10 8.38 12.54
C ASP A 56 -8.70 8.70 11.97
N PRO A 57 -8.59 9.25 10.74
CA PRO A 57 -7.33 9.66 10.14
C PRO A 57 -6.50 10.64 10.97
N LEU A 58 -7.09 11.33 11.95
CA LEU A 58 -6.42 12.30 12.80
C LEU A 58 -5.86 11.71 14.11
N GLU A 59 -6.18 10.46 14.46
CA GLU A 59 -5.57 9.76 15.61
C GLU A 59 -4.18 9.17 15.30
N THR A 60 -3.69 9.29 14.05
CA THR A 60 -2.40 8.69 13.64
C THR A 60 -1.19 9.55 14.03
N ILE A 61 -1.37 10.57 14.89
CA ILE A 61 -0.28 11.42 15.37
C ILE A 61 -0.01 11.07 16.82
N GLU A 62 1.23 10.62 17.07
CA GLU A 62 1.81 10.12 18.34
C GLU A 62 1.60 8.63 18.61
N VAL A 63 2.22 7.79 17.76
CA VAL A 63 2.74 6.51 18.25
C VAL A 63 4.04 6.81 19.02
N GLU A 64 3.93 7.11 20.31
CA GLU A 64 5.04 6.93 21.26
C GLU A 64 5.36 5.42 21.31
N SER A 65 6.19 4.96 20.38
CA SER A 65 6.90 3.69 20.56
C SER A 65 7.99 3.94 21.61
N GLU A 66 7.70 3.64 22.88
CA GLU A 66 8.63 3.78 24.02
C GLU A 66 9.99 3.07 23.83
N SER A 67 10.16 2.24 22.80
CA SER A 67 11.37 1.45 22.53
C SER A 67 12.12 1.80 21.24
N PHE A 68 11.64 2.74 20.41
CA PHE A 68 12.33 3.10 19.15
C PHE A 68 12.72 4.57 19.15
N THR A 69 13.98 4.86 19.50
CA THR A 69 14.57 6.21 19.39
C THR A 69 15.51 6.28 18.18
N PRO A 70 15.00 6.53 16.96
CA PRO A 70 15.83 6.56 15.74
C PRO A 70 16.87 7.71 15.73
N ASN A 71 16.85 8.58 16.74
CA ASN A 71 17.80 9.68 16.92
C ASN A 71 19.04 9.29 17.74
N SER A 72 19.12 8.06 18.24
CA SER A 72 20.34 7.51 18.86
C SER A 72 21.19 6.74 17.84
N PRO A 73 22.53 6.72 17.95
CA PRO A 73 23.39 5.93 17.05
C PRO A 73 23.04 4.43 17.02
N ASP A 74 22.69 3.86 18.18
CA ASP A 74 22.30 2.46 18.30
C ASP A 74 20.94 2.21 17.62
N GLY A 75 19.95 3.10 17.80
CA GLY A 75 18.66 3.01 17.12
C GLY A 75 18.75 3.10 15.59
N GLN A 76 19.69 3.90 15.06
CA GLN A 76 19.94 3.97 13.62
C GLN A 76 20.56 2.67 13.08
N LEU A 77 21.47 2.05 13.85
CA LEU A 77 22.08 0.78 13.49
C LEU A 77 21.03 -0.33 13.43
N GLU A 78 20.20 -0.47 14.47
CA GLU A 78 19.11 -1.45 14.52
C GLU A 78 18.13 -1.24 13.35
N GLN A 79 17.75 0.00 13.07
CA GLN A 79 16.90 0.32 11.92
C GLN A 79 17.51 -0.15 10.59
N SER A 80 18.80 0.15 10.37
CA SER A 80 19.49 -0.23 9.13
C SER A 80 19.56 -1.75 8.96
N GLN A 81 19.73 -2.49 10.05
CA GLN A 81 19.74 -3.95 10.05
C GLN A 81 18.36 -4.52 9.71
N VAL A 82 17.31 -4.02 10.36
CA VAL A 82 15.93 -4.45 10.09
C VAL A 82 15.55 -4.17 8.64
N LEU A 83 15.87 -2.98 8.12
CA LEU A 83 15.64 -2.64 6.71
C LEU A 83 16.40 -3.56 5.75
N GLY A 84 17.65 -3.89 6.06
CA GLY A 84 18.46 -4.83 5.28
C GLY A 84 17.83 -6.23 5.23
N ILE A 85 17.28 -6.71 6.34
CA ILE A 85 16.57 -8.00 6.40
C ILE A 85 15.30 -7.94 5.54
N ILE A 86 14.50 -6.89 5.67
CA ILE A 86 13.28 -6.73 4.85
C ILE A 86 13.63 -6.72 3.36
N GLU A 87 14.68 -6.01 2.95
CA GLU A 87 15.12 -5.97 1.57
C GLU A 87 15.57 -7.36 1.05
N GLU A 88 16.29 -8.12 1.88
CA GLU A 88 16.70 -9.50 1.57
C GLU A 88 15.48 -10.41 1.37
N GLU A 89 14.50 -10.35 2.27
CA GLU A 89 13.31 -11.20 2.19
C GLU A 89 12.38 -10.79 1.03
N ILE A 90 12.30 -9.50 0.67
CA ILE A 90 11.62 -9.07 -0.56
C ILE A 90 12.35 -9.64 -1.79
N LYS A 91 13.69 -9.64 -1.80
CA LYS A 91 14.47 -10.22 -2.90
C LYS A 91 14.29 -11.73 -3.01
N SER A 92 14.07 -12.45 -1.90
CA SER A 92 13.90 -13.90 -1.87
C SER A 92 12.55 -14.37 -2.43
N LEU A 93 11.56 -13.48 -2.54
CA LEU A 93 10.25 -13.80 -3.11
C LEU A 93 10.33 -14.27 -4.58
N PRO A 94 9.45 -15.21 -5.00
CA PRO A 94 9.27 -15.56 -6.40
C PRO A 94 8.98 -14.33 -7.27
N THR A 95 9.58 -14.25 -8.47
CA THR A 95 9.59 -13.04 -9.30
C THR A 95 8.22 -12.41 -9.50
N ARG A 96 7.19 -13.20 -9.84
CA ARG A 96 5.82 -12.70 -10.07
C ARG A 96 5.14 -12.20 -8.79
N GLN A 97 5.45 -12.80 -7.64
CA GLN A 97 4.94 -12.36 -6.34
C GLN A 97 5.60 -11.05 -5.93
N ARG A 98 6.91 -10.96 -6.09
CA ARG A 98 7.68 -9.72 -5.85
C ARG A 98 7.22 -8.58 -6.76
N GLU A 99 7.03 -8.84 -8.05
CA GLU A 99 6.53 -7.87 -9.03
C GLU A 99 5.17 -7.31 -8.61
N ALA A 100 4.20 -8.18 -8.35
CA ALA A 100 2.86 -7.77 -7.89
C ALA A 100 2.93 -6.99 -6.57
N PHE A 101 3.77 -7.43 -5.64
CA PHE A 101 3.95 -6.78 -4.35
C PHE A 101 4.55 -5.37 -4.50
N LEU A 102 5.64 -5.22 -5.24
CA LEU A 102 6.26 -3.91 -5.46
C LEU A 102 5.31 -2.96 -6.18
N MET A 103 4.65 -3.40 -7.24
CA MET A 103 3.69 -2.55 -7.96
C MET A 103 2.53 -2.09 -7.05
N ARG A 104 2.03 -2.97 -6.18
CA ARG A 104 0.86 -2.66 -5.33
C ARG A 104 1.20 -1.88 -4.06
N TYR A 105 2.35 -2.15 -3.45
CA TYR A 105 2.71 -1.61 -2.13
C TYR A 105 3.83 -0.58 -2.17
N TRP A 106 4.65 -0.57 -3.23
CA TRP A 106 5.75 0.39 -3.41
C TRP A 106 5.41 1.46 -4.45
N GLU A 107 4.95 1.05 -5.63
CA GLU A 107 4.54 1.95 -6.72
C GLU A 107 3.07 2.36 -6.62
N ASP A 108 2.31 1.70 -5.74
CA ASP A 108 0.95 2.05 -5.38
C ASP A 108 -0.01 2.11 -6.61
N MET A 109 0.19 1.16 -7.51
CA MET A 109 -0.72 0.87 -8.61
C MET A 109 -1.98 0.20 -8.09
N ASP A 110 -3.14 0.47 -8.70
CA ASP A 110 -4.35 -0.30 -8.41
C ASP A 110 -4.26 -1.74 -8.98
N VAL A 111 -5.25 -2.59 -8.69
CA VAL A 111 -5.24 -4.00 -9.15
C VAL A 111 -5.33 -4.09 -10.68
N ALA A 112 -6.09 -3.21 -11.33
CA ALA A 112 -6.28 -3.20 -12.77
C ALA A 112 -5.03 -2.67 -13.49
N GLU A 113 -4.44 -1.58 -12.98
CA GLU A 113 -3.16 -1.03 -13.43
C GLU A 113 -2.05 -2.08 -13.30
N THR A 114 -1.97 -2.76 -12.16
CA THR A 114 -0.99 -3.83 -11.91
C THR A 114 -1.21 -5.02 -12.86
N ALA A 115 -2.47 -5.43 -13.06
CA ALA A 115 -2.81 -6.53 -13.97
C ALA A 115 -2.41 -6.21 -15.41
N SER A 116 -2.67 -4.98 -15.85
CA SER A 116 -2.24 -4.49 -17.16
C SER A 116 -0.72 -4.46 -17.30
N ALA A 117 0.02 -4.03 -16.26
CA ALA A 117 1.48 -3.96 -16.30
C ALA A 117 2.13 -5.36 -16.27
N MET A 118 1.58 -6.27 -15.48
CA MET A 118 2.07 -7.66 -15.37
C MET A 118 1.65 -8.56 -16.54
N GLY A 119 0.67 -8.12 -17.35
CA GLY A 119 0.08 -8.90 -18.43
C GLY A 119 -0.72 -10.11 -17.93
N CYS A 120 -1.46 -9.97 -16.82
CA CYS A 120 -2.23 -11.04 -16.21
C CYS A 120 -3.64 -10.58 -15.79
N SER A 121 -4.45 -11.47 -15.22
CA SER A 121 -5.78 -11.11 -14.71
C SER A 121 -5.71 -10.43 -13.35
N GLU A 122 -6.70 -9.59 -13.01
CA GLU A 122 -6.82 -8.99 -11.68
C GLU A 122 -6.85 -10.04 -10.56
N GLY A 123 -7.47 -11.20 -10.81
CA GLY A 123 -7.46 -12.33 -9.87
C GLY A 123 -6.05 -12.92 -9.66
N SER A 124 -5.22 -12.93 -10.70
CA SER A 124 -3.81 -13.36 -10.60
C SER A 124 -3.01 -12.38 -9.76
N VAL A 125 -3.20 -11.06 -9.95
CA VAL A 125 -2.57 -10.03 -9.11
C VAL A 125 -2.91 -10.23 -7.64
N LYS A 126 -4.20 -10.36 -7.30
CA LYS A 126 -4.64 -10.60 -5.91
C LYS A 126 -4.00 -11.84 -5.30
N THR A 127 -3.93 -12.92 -6.08
CA THR A 127 -3.30 -14.18 -5.66
C THR A 127 -1.80 -14.01 -5.42
N HIS A 128 -1.10 -13.33 -6.32
CA HIS A 128 0.33 -13.05 -6.17
C HIS A 128 0.63 -12.17 -4.96
N CYS A 129 -0.16 -11.11 -4.74
CA CYS A 129 -0.01 -10.23 -3.58
C CYS A 129 -0.25 -10.98 -2.26
N SER A 130 -1.35 -11.74 -2.16
CA SER A 130 -1.65 -12.51 -0.94
C SER A 130 -0.54 -13.51 -0.62
N ARG A 131 -0.02 -14.22 -1.63
CA ARG A 131 1.10 -15.16 -1.42
C ARG A 131 2.39 -14.44 -1.03
N ALA A 132 2.69 -13.28 -1.64
CA ALA A 132 3.84 -12.47 -1.30
C ALA A 132 3.78 -11.99 0.16
N THR A 133 2.64 -11.45 0.60
CA THR A 133 2.46 -10.95 1.96
C THR A 133 2.58 -12.07 3.00
N HIS A 134 1.99 -13.23 2.74
CA HIS A 134 2.13 -14.38 3.63
C HIS A 134 3.57 -14.91 3.70
N ALA A 135 4.26 -14.97 2.56
CA ALA A 135 5.66 -15.40 2.52
C ALA A 135 6.56 -14.44 3.30
N LEU A 136 6.41 -13.12 3.10
CA LEU A 136 7.15 -12.09 3.83
C LEU A 136 6.87 -12.13 5.33
N ALA A 137 5.60 -12.22 5.74
CA ALA A 137 5.23 -12.29 7.15
C ALA A 137 5.88 -13.50 7.84
N ASN A 138 5.86 -14.67 7.19
CA ASN A 138 6.49 -15.87 7.73
C ASN A 138 8.02 -15.75 7.80
N ALA A 139 8.65 -15.19 6.76
CA ALA A 139 10.09 -15.01 6.70
C ALA A 139 10.59 -14.03 7.77
N LEU A 140 9.90 -12.90 7.93
CA LEU A 140 10.25 -11.88 8.92
C LEU A 140 10.02 -12.38 10.35
N LYS A 141 8.93 -13.11 10.60
CA LYS A 141 8.69 -13.78 11.88
C LYS A 141 9.80 -14.77 12.22
N ALA A 142 10.31 -15.52 11.24
CA ALA A 142 11.44 -16.45 11.43
C ALA A 142 12.76 -15.72 11.76
N ARG A 143 12.90 -14.46 11.36
CA ARG A 143 14.02 -13.57 11.71
C ARG A 143 13.82 -12.85 13.06
N GLY A 144 12.75 -13.14 13.79
CA GLY A 144 12.41 -12.47 15.05
C GLY A 144 11.82 -11.08 14.88
N ILE A 145 11.49 -10.67 13.64
CA ILE A 145 10.82 -9.42 13.34
C ILE A 145 9.32 -9.70 13.37
N THR A 146 8.66 -9.33 14.46
CA THR A 146 7.21 -9.32 14.52
C THR A 146 6.72 -8.00 13.94
N LEU A 147 6.01 -8.16 12.84
CA LEU A 147 5.35 -7.11 12.11
C LEU A 147 4.01 -6.76 12.76
#